data_AF-A0A9P8ZK59-F1
#
_entry.id   AF-A0A9P8ZK59-F1
#
_cell.length_a   1.000
_cell.length_b   1.000
_cell.length_c   1.000
_cell.angle_alpha   90.00
_cell.angle_beta   90.00
_cell.angle_gamma   90.00
#
_symmetry.space_group_name_H-M   'P 1'
#
loop_
_entity.id
_entity.type
_entity.pdbx_description
1 polymer ?
#
loop_
_entity_poly.entity_id
_entity_poly.type
_entity_poly.pdbx_seq_one_letter_code
_entity_poly.pdbx_strand_id
1 'polypeptide(L)'
;MKFLTILSFVALAIAAPTVEDQPLEARAPMASLEKRVNWDIIKQIWTIANNEYKLDSRELLATFETCLVESGCENLNYGDKDSLGVWQQRYSMGWCPSGPQQCRDVPYSTRRFLDVLVKCSAQHPSYSAGQIAQCTQISERPDAYDQRRSDAQNLLNEARSKYGGSSGGSSGGAVNVGTGSSSGSSGSSGSSSGSSGSCAKTYTVVKGDNCSKIASKYSTSFSTLRSLNSAINSGCTNLQIGQKVCVKKGSSSSGSTSSATSGSCKSYHTVKAGETCNKIRGGTSLSQFLKLNSSVNSGCTNLQVGKKYCVAA
;
A
#
# COMPACT_ATOMS: atom_id res chain seq x y z
N MET A 1 2.69 -33.89 39.49
CA MET A 1 1.24 -34.17 39.32
C MET A 1 0.50 -33.67 40.55
N LYS A 2 -0.30 -32.61 40.39
CA LYS A 2 -1.36 -32.22 41.32
C LYS A 2 -2.30 -31.30 40.55
N PHE A 3 -3.47 -31.86 40.25
CA PHE A 3 -4.63 -31.22 39.65
C PHE A 3 -5.10 -30.06 40.54
N LEU A 4 -5.41 -28.90 39.95
CA LEU A 4 -6.21 -27.87 40.61
C LEU A 4 -7.35 -27.44 39.68
N THR A 5 -8.52 -27.94 40.08
CA THR A 5 -9.92 -27.56 39.88
C THR A 5 -10.24 -26.35 38.98
N ILE A 6 -11.04 -26.63 37.94
CA ILE A 6 -11.76 -25.66 37.12
C ILE A 6 -12.95 -25.14 37.94
N LEU A 7 -12.91 -23.87 38.36
CA LEU A 7 -14.11 -23.16 38.84
C LEU A 7 -14.82 -22.54 37.64
N SER A 8 -16.04 -23.03 37.39
CA SER A 8 -17.00 -22.43 36.46
C SER A 8 -17.58 -21.16 37.10
N PHE A 9 -17.30 -20.01 36.50
CA PHE A 9 -17.98 -18.75 36.80
C PHE A 9 -18.89 -18.40 35.64
N VAL A 10 -20.21 -18.44 35.89
CA VAL A 10 -21.23 -17.86 35.02
C VAL A 10 -21.11 -16.35 35.15
N ALA A 11 -20.44 -15.71 34.19
CA ALA A 11 -20.45 -14.25 34.06
C ALA A 11 -21.77 -13.84 33.40
N LEU A 12 -22.62 -13.15 34.17
CA LEU A 12 -23.79 -12.46 33.66
C LEU A 12 -23.30 -11.27 32.83
N ALA A 13 -23.30 -11.43 31.50
CA ALA A 13 -22.94 -10.37 30.56
C ALA A 13 -24.04 -9.29 30.59
N ILE A 14 -23.74 -8.14 31.20
CA ILE A 14 -24.48 -6.91 30.94
C ILE A 14 -24.02 -6.46 29.55
N ALA A 15 -24.88 -6.63 28.55
CA ALA A 15 -24.62 -6.23 27.18
C ALA A 15 -24.41 -4.70 27.13
N ALA A 16 -23.16 -4.27 26.95
CA ALA A 16 -22.88 -2.97 26.37
C ALA A 16 -23.52 -2.93 24.97
N PRO A 17 -24.08 -1.80 24.53
CA PRO A 17 -24.71 -1.71 23.22
C PRO A 17 -23.73 -2.19 22.16
N THR A 18 -24.14 -3.22 21.41
CA THR A 18 -23.43 -3.73 20.26
C THR A 18 -23.26 -2.59 19.28
N VAL A 19 -22.03 -2.19 19.00
CA VAL A 19 -21.73 -1.33 17.87
C VAL A 19 -22.00 -2.16 16.62
N GLU A 20 -23.23 -2.07 16.13
CA GLU A 20 -23.72 -2.71 14.92
C GLU A 20 -22.79 -2.43 13.74
N ASP A 21 -22.57 -3.48 12.95
CA ASP A 21 -21.91 -3.52 11.65
C ASP A 21 -22.07 -2.21 10.85
N GLN A 22 -21.01 -1.39 10.84
CA GLN A 22 -20.87 -0.34 9.84
C GLN A 22 -20.16 -0.93 8.61
N PRO A 23 -20.74 -0.81 7.40
CA PRO A 23 -20.18 -1.41 6.19
C PRO A 23 -18.78 -0.87 5.88
N LEU A 24 -17.91 -1.72 5.32
CA LEU A 24 -16.55 -1.41 4.87
C LEU A 24 -16.43 -0.19 3.93
N GLU A 25 -17.53 0.25 3.33
CA GLU A 25 -17.60 1.49 2.53
C GLU A 25 -17.60 2.79 3.35
N ALA A 26 -17.67 2.72 4.68
CA ALA A 26 -17.69 3.90 5.56
C ALA A 26 -16.30 4.31 6.11
N ARG A 27 -15.20 3.63 5.71
CA ARG A 27 -13.85 4.06 6.10
C ARG A 27 -13.41 5.24 5.24
N ALA A 28 -13.52 6.43 5.81
CA ALA A 28 -13.28 7.68 5.11
C ALA A 28 -11.89 7.72 4.40
N PRO A 29 -11.79 8.45 3.26
CA PRO A 29 -10.61 8.46 2.36
C PRO A 29 -9.33 8.92 3.05
N MET A 30 -8.15 8.72 2.46
CA MET A 30 -6.83 9.11 3.02
C MET A 30 -6.78 10.53 3.65
N ALA A 31 -7.51 11.50 3.09
CA ALA A 31 -7.66 12.85 3.67
C ALA A 31 -8.25 12.88 5.10
N SER A 32 -8.91 11.81 5.51
CA SER A 32 -9.43 11.61 6.85
C SER A 32 -8.49 10.81 7.76
N LEU A 33 -7.56 10.00 7.23
CA LEU A 33 -6.47 9.44 8.03
C LEU A 33 -5.48 10.53 8.43
N GLU A 34 -5.13 11.44 7.52
CA GLU A 34 -4.31 12.64 7.84
C GLU A 34 -4.88 13.48 8.98
N LYS A 35 -6.21 13.49 9.15
CA LYS A 35 -6.95 14.19 10.23
C LYS A 35 -7.14 13.36 11.51
N ARG A 36 -6.79 12.07 11.51
CA ARG A 36 -7.11 11.10 12.58
C ARG A 36 -5.89 10.49 13.27
N VAL A 37 -4.67 10.77 12.79
CA VAL A 37 -3.45 10.24 13.39
C VAL A 37 -2.54 11.37 13.86
N ASN A 38 -1.79 11.12 14.92
CA ASN A 38 -0.85 12.10 15.43
C ASN A 38 0.49 11.99 14.69
N TRP A 39 0.76 12.96 13.81
CA TRP A 39 1.97 12.98 12.98
C TRP A 39 3.27 13.15 13.77
N ASP A 40 3.26 13.78 14.94
CA ASP A 40 4.44 13.89 15.79
C ASP A 40 4.80 12.54 16.43
N ILE A 41 3.80 11.73 16.78
CA ILE A 41 3.99 10.34 17.22
C ILE A 41 4.53 9.49 16.07
N ILE A 42 3.91 9.59 14.89
CA ILE A 42 4.35 8.84 13.70
C ILE A 42 5.78 9.19 13.31
N LYS A 43 6.17 10.47 13.39
CA LYS A 43 7.55 10.90 13.13
C LYS A 43 8.54 10.24 14.08
N GLN A 44 8.20 10.14 15.37
CA GLN A 44 9.04 9.47 16.36
C GLN A 44 9.16 7.97 16.08
N ILE A 45 8.03 7.30 15.81
CA ILE A 45 8.01 5.88 15.46
C ILE A 45 8.83 5.61 14.20
N TRP A 46 8.60 6.39 13.14
CA TRP A 46 9.34 6.28 11.88
C TRP A 46 10.84 6.45 12.10
N THR A 47 11.24 7.48 12.85
CA THR A 47 12.66 7.77 13.09
C THR A 47 13.34 6.61 13.80
N ILE A 48 12.72 6.05 14.85
CA ILE A 48 13.30 4.92 15.59
C ILE A 48 13.29 3.65 14.72
N ALA A 49 12.16 3.31 14.12
CA ALA A 49 12.03 2.09 13.32
C ALA A 49 12.94 2.09 12.08
N ASN A 50 12.94 3.19 11.32
CA ASN A 50 13.66 3.25 10.04
C ASN A 50 15.14 3.64 10.22
N ASN A 51 15.46 4.60 11.09
CA ASN A 51 16.83 5.14 11.14
C ASN A 51 17.70 4.42 12.18
N GLU A 52 17.13 4.06 13.31
CA GLU A 52 17.86 3.39 14.40
C GLU A 52 17.84 1.88 14.24
N TYR A 53 16.64 1.27 14.16
CA TYR A 53 16.50 -0.18 14.05
C TYR A 53 16.71 -0.69 12.63
N LYS A 54 16.56 0.17 11.61
CA LYS A 54 16.70 -0.17 10.19
C LYS A 54 15.83 -1.36 9.78
N LEU A 55 14.59 -1.35 10.28
CA LEU A 55 13.62 -2.41 10.04
C LEU A 55 13.39 -2.65 8.54
N ASP A 56 13.18 -3.91 8.18
CA ASP A 56 12.79 -4.25 6.81
C ASP A 56 11.34 -3.81 6.49
N SER A 57 10.92 -3.97 5.24
CA SER A 57 9.58 -3.53 4.83
C SER A 57 8.43 -4.28 5.51
N ARG A 58 8.65 -5.52 5.97
CA ARG A 58 7.65 -6.33 6.67
C ARG A 58 7.57 -5.91 8.13
N GLU A 59 8.69 -5.69 8.79
CA GLU A 59 8.79 -5.23 10.17
C GLU A 59 8.24 -3.81 10.33
N LEU A 60 8.55 -2.93 9.37
CA LEU A 60 7.93 -1.60 9.28
C LEU A 60 6.41 -1.71 9.17
N LEU A 61 5.90 -2.60 8.31
CA LEU A 61 4.46 -2.77 8.18
C LEU A 61 3.83 -3.32 9.46
N ALA A 62 4.47 -4.29 10.13
CA ALA A 62 3.99 -4.85 11.40
C ALA A 62 3.95 -3.79 12.51
N THR A 63 4.92 -2.88 12.51
CA THR A 63 4.98 -1.72 13.42
C THR A 63 3.76 -0.81 13.23
N PHE A 64 3.43 -0.46 11.99
CA PHE A 64 2.28 0.41 11.71
C PHE A 64 0.92 -0.30 11.83
N GLU A 65 0.84 -1.60 11.54
CA GLU A 65 -0.34 -2.42 11.84
C GLU A 65 -0.62 -2.44 13.33
N THR A 66 0.41 -2.68 14.15
CA THR A 66 0.28 -2.67 15.61
C THR A 66 -0.15 -1.30 16.13
N CYS A 67 0.55 -0.24 15.74
CA CYS A 67 0.25 1.13 16.15
C CYS A 67 -1.23 1.51 15.89
N LEU A 68 -1.75 1.13 14.72
CA LEU A 68 -3.15 1.40 14.35
C LEU A 68 -4.18 0.54 15.11
N VAL A 69 -3.83 -0.71 15.44
CA VAL A 69 -4.70 -1.62 16.19
C VAL A 69 -4.74 -1.26 17.67
N GLU A 70 -3.58 -1.00 18.28
CA GLU A 70 -3.47 -0.77 19.71
C GLU A 70 -4.08 0.58 20.11
N SER A 71 -3.76 1.66 19.39
CA SER A 71 -4.18 3.00 19.82
C SER A 71 -4.61 3.93 18.70
N GLY A 72 -4.70 3.44 17.46
CA GLY A 72 -4.85 4.34 16.30
C GLY A 72 -3.64 5.26 16.09
N CYS A 73 -2.47 4.87 16.60
CA CYS A 73 -1.26 5.68 16.66
C CYS A 73 -1.33 6.93 17.55
N GLU A 74 -2.09 6.85 18.65
CA GLU A 74 -2.18 7.89 19.67
C GLU A 74 -1.48 7.52 20.98
N ASN A 75 -1.02 8.51 21.75
CA ASN A 75 -0.39 8.32 23.05
C ASN A 75 -1.42 8.37 24.19
N LEU A 76 -2.24 7.33 24.25
CA LEU A 76 -3.39 7.25 25.16
C LEU A 76 -2.96 7.26 26.63
N ASN A 77 -3.77 7.89 27.47
CA ASN A 77 -3.66 7.84 28.94
C ASN A 77 -4.63 6.82 29.57
N TYR A 78 -5.24 5.96 28.75
CA TYR A 78 -6.17 4.91 29.15
C TYR A 78 -6.01 3.68 28.24
N GLY A 79 -6.64 2.57 28.64
CA GLY A 79 -6.62 1.28 27.96
C GLY A 79 -7.35 0.20 28.76
N ASP A 80 -7.38 -1.04 28.27
CA ASP A 80 -7.80 -2.18 29.11
C ASP A 80 -6.81 -2.35 30.28
N LYS A 81 -7.34 -2.59 31.49
CA LYS A 81 -6.55 -2.72 32.72
C LYS A 81 -5.58 -1.54 32.93
N ASP A 82 -4.29 -1.80 32.80
CA ASP A 82 -3.19 -0.86 33.01
C ASP A 82 -2.38 -0.58 31.73
N SER A 83 -2.96 -0.89 30.56
CA SER A 83 -2.39 -0.56 29.26
C SER A 83 -2.36 0.95 29.02
N LEU A 84 -1.24 1.45 28.52
CA LEU A 84 -1.02 2.88 28.24
C LEU A 84 -0.21 3.09 26.97
N GLY A 85 -0.30 4.31 26.43
CA GLY A 85 0.54 4.77 25.34
C GLY A 85 0.21 4.17 23.98
N VAL A 86 1.12 4.38 23.03
CA VAL A 86 0.90 4.07 21.61
C VAL A 86 0.86 2.57 21.28
N TRP A 87 1.43 1.76 22.17
CA TRP A 87 1.50 0.31 22.01
C TRP A 87 0.58 -0.44 22.97
N GLN A 88 -0.27 0.28 23.73
CA GLN A 88 -1.12 -0.26 24.80
C GLN A 88 -0.37 -1.22 25.73
N GLN A 89 0.87 -0.85 26.07
CA GLN A 89 1.76 -1.66 26.89
C GLN A 89 1.36 -1.59 28.36
N ARG A 90 1.47 -2.73 29.06
CA ARG A 90 1.11 -2.87 30.47
C ARG A 90 2.35 -2.78 31.35
N TYR A 91 2.37 -1.82 32.27
CA TYR A 91 3.49 -1.68 33.19
C TYR A 91 3.55 -2.88 34.17
N SER A 92 2.39 -3.44 34.56
CA SER A 92 2.31 -4.65 35.40
C SER A 92 2.89 -5.90 34.74
N MET A 93 3.03 -5.90 33.41
CA MET A 93 3.63 -6.99 32.63
C MET A 93 5.12 -6.73 32.31
N GLY A 94 5.72 -5.71 32.93
CA GLY A 94 7.15 -5.43 32.78
C GLY A 94 7.55 -4.76 31.47
N TRP A 95 6.58 -4.27 30.68
CA TRP A 95 6.88 -3.45 29.50
C TRP A 95 7.52 -2.11 29.89
N CYS A 96 7.16 -1.56 31.06
CA CYS A 96 7.60 -0.23 31.53
C CYS A 96 8.02 -0.31 33.01
N PRO A 97 9.25 -0.76 33.31
CA PRO A 97 9.72 -1.00 34.67
C PRO A 97 9.77 0.26 35.55
N SER A 98 9.86 1.46 34.97
CA SER A 98 9.85 2.72 35.71
C SER A 98 8.43 3.26 35.98
N GLY A 99 7.40 2.49 35.65
CA GLY A 99 6.00 2.81 35.95
C GLY A 99 5.20 3.36 34.75
N PRO A 100 3.95 3.80 35.00
CA PRO A 100 2.97 4.09 33.94
C PRO A 100 3.37 5.25 33.01
N GLN A 101 4.09 6.26 33.52
CA GLN A 101 4.57 7.38 32.71
C GLN A 101 5.55 6.93 31.62
N GLN A 102 6.36 5.90 31.90
CA GLN A 102 7.32 5.36 30.94
C GLN A 102 6.61 4.63 29.78
N CYS A 103 5.42 4.05 29.99
CA CYS A 103 4.62 3.52 28.88
C CYS A 103 4.11 4.61 27.93
N ARG A 104 4.02 5.86 28.41
CA ARG A 104 3.60 7.03 27.62
C ARG A 104 4.77 7.82 27.04
N ASP A 105 6.00 7.45 27.37
CA ASP A 105 7.19 7.92 26.66
C ASP A 105 7.24 7.21 25.30
N VAL A 106 6.87 7.92 24.24
CA VAL A 106 6.76 7.36 22.88
C VAL A 106 8.10 6.79 22.41
N PRO A 107 9.25 7.48 22.56
CA PRO A 107 10.54 6.90 22.22
C PRO A 107 10.88 5.63 22.99
N TYR A 108 10.72 5.62 24.32
CA TYR A 108 11.02 4.45 25.14
C TYR A 108 10.14 3.26 24.76
N SER A 109 8.82 3.45 24.80
CA SER A 109 7.83 2.38 24.55
C SER A 109 7.96 1.81 23.14
N THR A 110 8.34 2.64 22.15
CA THR A 110 8.67 2.21 20.78
C THR A 110 9.90 1.33 20.73
N ARG A 111 11.02 1.72 21.35
CA ARG A 111 12.22 0.86 21.40
C ARG A 111 11.90 -0.46 22.06
N ARG A 112 11.17 -0.43 23.18
CA ARG A 112 10.76 -1.65 23.90
C ARG A 112 9.89 -2.57 23.05
N PHE A 113 8.94 -2.02 22.30
CA PHE A 113 8.14 -2.77 21.34
C PHE A 113 9.02 -3.39 20.24
N LEU A 114 9.90 -2.60 19.64
CA LEU A 114 10.76 -3.04 18.55
C LEU A 114 11.79 -4.10 18.97
N ASP A 115 12.31 -4.04 20.20
CA ASP A 115 13.16 -5.08 20.79
C ASP A 115 12.52 -6.48 20.76
N VAL A 116 11.20 -6.54 20.95
CA VAL A 116 10.42 -7.78 20.88
C VAL A 116 10.09 -8.12 19.44
N LEU A 117 9.70 -7.13 18.64
CA LEU A 117 9.34 -7.31 17.23
C LEU A 117 10.46 -7.94 16.41
N VAL A 118 11.68 -7.42 16.50
CA VAL A 118 12.82 -7.93 15.72
C VAL A 118 13.19 -9.35 16.13
N LYS A 119 13.04 -9.70 17.41
CA LYS A 119 13.26 -11.07 17.90
C LYS A 119 12.22 -12.02 17.33
N CYS A 120 10.94 -11.63 17.32
CA CYS A 120 9.92 -12.46 16.70
C CYS A 120 10.16 -12.61 15.19
N SER A 121 10.39 -11.50 14.48
CA SER A 121 10.66 -11.52 13.03
C SER A 121 11.83 -12.45 12.67
N ALA A 122 12.92 -12.40 13.44
CA ALA A 122 14.08 -13.27 13.25
C ALA A 122 13.79 -14.75 13.53
N GLN A 123 12.99 -15.06 14.55
CA GLN A 123 12.57 -16.43 14.88
C GLN A 123 11.55 -16.98 13.89
N HIS A 124 10.83 -16.10 13.19
CA HIS A 124 9.77 -16.47 12.27
C HIS A 124 9.93 -15.82 10.88
N PRO A 125 10.95 -16.22 10.09
CA PRO A 125 11.25 -15.60 8.80
C PRO A 125 10.13 -15.71 7.76
N SER A 126 9.14 -16.58 7.95
CA SER A 126 7.99 -16.77 7.06
C SER A 126 6.75 -15.99 7.45
N TYR A 127 6.72 -15.39 8.64
CA TYR A 127 5.53 -14.67 9.13
C TYR A 127 5.19 -13.47 8.24
N SER A 128 3.90 -13.19 8.13
CA SER A 128 3.36 -11.93 7.62
C SER A 128 3.64 -10.79 8.61
N ALA A 129 3.34 -9.56 8.20
CA ALA A 129 3.43 -8.42 9.12
C ALA A 129 2.44 -8.55 10.28
N GLY A 130 1.19 -8.96 10.01
CA GLY A 130 0.19 -9.15 11.06
C GLY A 130 0.55 -10.29 12.01
N GLN A 131 1.19 -11.35 11.49
CA GLN A 131 1.72 -12.43 12.32
C GLN A 131 2.89 -11.96 13.19
N ILE A 132 3.75 -11.07 12.68
CA ILE A 132 4.82 -10.43 13.48
C ILE A 132 4.22 -9.50 14.54
N ALA A 133 3.20 -8.71 14.20
CA ALA A 133 2.49 -7.88 15.17
C ALA A 133 1.89 -8.75 16.29
N GLN A 134 1.21 -9.84 15.91
CA GLN A 134 0.59 -10.76 16.85
C GLN A 134 1.59 -11.43 17.80
N CYS A 135 2.72 -11.95 17.30
CA CYS A 135 3.71 -12.57 18.19
C CYS A 135 4.49 -11.54 19.04
N THR A 136 4.50 -10.26 18.63
CA THR A 136 5.12 -9.19 19.42
C THR A 136 4.26 -8.80 20.61
N GLN A 137 2.95 -8.63 20.39
CA GLN A 137 2.01 -8.18 21.42
C GLN A 137 1.35 -9.33 22.19
N ILE A 138 1.27 -10.52 21.58
CA ILE A 138 0.55 -11.68 22.11
C ILE A 138 -0.90 -11.29 22.44
N SER A 139 -1.57 -10.64 21.49
CA SER A 139 -2.95 -10.17 21.65
C SER A 139 -3.93 -11.35 21.67
N GLU A 140 -5.06 -11.17 22.35
CA GLU A 140 -6.18 -12.13 22.33
C GLU A 140 -6.95 -12.11 20.99
N ARG A 141 -6.62 -11.16 20.09
CA ARG A 141 -7.25 -11.00 18.76
C ARG A 141 -6.22 -11.01 17.62
N PRO A 142 -5.75 -12.20 17.20
CA PRO A 142 -4.64 -12.31 16.24
C PRO A 142 -4.93 -11.80 14.83
N ASP A 143 -6.20 -11.78 14.42
CA ASP A 143 -6.62 -11.36 13.09
C ASP A 143 -6.78 -9.83 12.94
N ALA A 144 -6.81 -9.09 14.05
CA ALA A 144 -7.05 -7.65 14.05
C ALA A 144 -5.96 -6.85 13.29
N TYR A 145 -4.71 -7.32 13.29
CA TYR A 145 -3.59 -6.65 12.61
C TYR A 145 -3.71 -6.74 11.09
N ASP A 146 -4.01 -7.92 10.55
CA ASP A 146 -4.18 -8.11 9.11
C ASP A 146 -5.42 -7.34 8.57
N GLN A 147 -6.45 -7.11 9.40
CA GLN A 147 -7.60 -6.26 9.05
C GLN A 147 -7.22 -4.78 8.87
N ARG A 148 -6.12 -4.32 9.48
CA ARG A 148 -5.60 -2.94 9.36
C ARG A 148 -4.45 -2.81 8.38
N ARG A 149 -4.03 -3.89 7.73
CA ARG A 149 -2.91 -3.93 6.78
C ARG A 149 -2.95 -2.83 5.72
N SER A 150 -4.12 -2.59 5.12
CA SER A 150 -4.28 -1.55 4.09
C SER A 150 -4.04 -0.14 4.66
N ASP A 151 -4.64 0.16 5.81
CA ASP A 151 -4.46 1.45 6.49
C ASP A 151 -2.99 1.65 6.92
N ALA A 152 -2.38 0.60 7.47
CA ALA A 152 -0.98 0.60 7.90
C ALA A 152 -0.02 0.81 6.73
N GLN A 153 -0.27 0.17 5.59
CA GLN A 153 0.54 0.34 4.39
C GLN A 153 0.44 1.78 3.85
N ASN A 154 -0.74 2.38 3.88
CA ASN A 154 -0.94 3.77 3.48
C ASN A 154 -0.18 4.72 4.42
N LEU A 155 -0.34 4.51 5.73
CA LEU A 155 0.33 5.31 6.75
C LEU A 155 1.86 5.22 6.65
N LEU A 156 2.38 4.01 6.43
CA LEU A 156 3.81 3.76 6.21
C LEU A 156 4.33 4.46 4.96
N ASN A 157 3.58 4.41 3.85
CA ASN A 157 3.97 5.10 2.61
C ASN A 157 4.00 6.61 2.79
N GLU A 158 3.05 7.14 3.55
CA GLU A 158 2.98 8.56 3.84
C GLU A 158 4.10 9.01 4.79
N ALA A 159 4.38 8.25 5.86
CA ALA A 159 5.52 8.47 6.74
C ALA A 159 6.85 8.44 5.97
N ARG A 160 7.00 7.50 5.02
CA ARG A 160 8.15 7.43 4.12
C ARG A 160 8.27 8.68 3.24
N SER A 161 7.16 9.18 2.70
CA SER A 161 7.14 10.39 1.89
C SER A 161 7.54 11.63 2.71
N LYS A 162 7.04 11.75 3.95
CA LYS A 162 7.31 12.93 4.81
C LYS A 162 8.70 12.89 5.47
N TYR A 163 9.20 11.72 5.84
CA TYR A 163 10.37 11.58 6.73
C TYR A 163 11.50 10.70 6.17
N GLY A 164 11.25 9.95 5.09
CA GLY A 164 12.22 9.05 4.48
C GLY A 164 13.17 9.75 3.52
N GLY A 165 13.81 10.84 3.98
CA GLY A 165 14.61 11.77 3.18
C GLY A 165 15.38 11.15 2.01
N SER A 166 15.42 11.87 0.89
CA SER A 166 16.02 11.47 -0.39
C SER A 166 17.39 10.80 -0.23
N SER A 167 17.39 9.47 -0.16
CA SER A 167 18.59 8.65 -0.30
C SER A 167 18.24 7.55 -1.29
N GLY A 168 18.72 7.73 -2.52
CA GLY A 168 18.77 6.67 -3.50
C GLY A 168 19.74 5.58 -3.01
N GLY A 169 19.39 4.32 -3.27
CA GLY A 169 20.25 3.21 -2.89
C GLY A 169 19.53 1.87 -2.87
N SER A 170 19.27 1.35 -4.05
CA SER A 170 18.97 -0.06 -4.27
C SER A 170 20.22 -0.91 -4.01
N SER A 171 20.12 -1.89 -3.11
CA SER A 171 20.93 -3.12 -3.07
C SER A 171 20.23 -4.05 -2.07
N GLY A 172 19.69 -5.21 -2.42
CA GLY A 172 20.22 -6.22 -3.33
C GLY A 172 20.73 -7.37 -2.46
N GLY A 173 20.00 -8.48 -2.41
CA GLY A 173 20.38 -9.67 -1.63
C GLY A 173 19.42 -10.82 -1.86
N ALA A 174 19.64 -11.54 -2.96
CA ALA A 174 18.93 -12.75 -3.34
C ALA A 174 19.49 -13.97 -2.60
N VAL A 175 18.62 -14.92 -2.25
CA VAL A 175 18.92 -16.37 -2.28
C VAL A 175 17.69 -17.15 -2.73
N ASN A 176 17.96 -18.27 -3.39
CA ASN A 176 17.18 -18.99 -4.39
C ASN A 176 16.76 -20.38 -3.85
N VAL A 177 15.94 -21.10 -4.63
CA VAL A 177 15.58 -22.54 -4.59
C VAL A 177 14.43 -22.89 -3.63
N GLY A 178 13.35 -23.59 -4.01
CA GLY A 178 13.07 -24.31 -5.25
C GLY A 178 11.62 -24.85 -5.30
N THR A 179 11.32 -25.33 -6.49
CA THR A 179 10.11 -25.87 -7.10
C THR A 179 9.39 -26.97 -6.30
N GLY A 180 8.05 -26.96 -6.36
CA GLY A 180 7.19 -28.08 -5.96
C GLY A 180 5.72 -27.83 -6.34
N SER A 181 5.34 -28.18 -7.56
CA SER A 181 3.94 -28.25 -8.03
C SER A 181 3.22 -29.47 -7.45
N SER A 182 1.92 -29.33 -7.14
CA SER A 182 0.79 -30.26 -7.40
C SER A 182 -0.45 -29.68 -6.70
N SER A 183 -1.39 -29.07 -7.42
CA SER A 183 -2.59 -29.69 -8.02
C SER A 183 -3.64 -30.13 -7.01
N GLY A 184 -4.77 -29.41 -7.03
CA GLY A 184 -6.01 -29.74 -6.31
C GLY A 184 -7.13 -28.77 -6.72
N SER A 185 -7.78 -29.07 -7.84
CA SER A 185 -8.92 -28.35 -8.40
C SER A 185 -10.23 -28.70 -7.68
N SER A 186 -11.14 -27.72 -7.58
CA SER A 186 -12.59 -27.75 -7.94
C SER A 186 -13.24 -26.51 -7.30
N GLY A 187 -13.66 -25.49 -8.07
CA GLY A 187 -14.97 -25.39 -8.74
C GLY A 187 -15.97 -24.76 -7.75
N SER A 188 -16.66 -23.64 -7.97
CA SER A 188 -17.32 -23.06 -9.15
C SER A 188 -17.49 -21.55 -8.92
N SER A 189 -17.22 -20.69 -9.91
CA SER A 189 -18.15 -20.19 -10.96
C SER A 189 -19.16 -19.15 -10.46
N GLY A 190 -18.98 -17.91 -10.92
CA GLY A 190 -19.86 -16.77 -10.61
C GLY A 190 -19.52 -15.51 -11.41
N SER A 191 -19.53 -15.66 -12.74
CA SER A 191 -19.86 -14.67 -13.79
C SER A 191 -19.20 -13.29 -13.86
N SER A 192 -18.43 -13.17 -14.94
CA SER A 192 -17.97 -11.99 -15.64
C SER A 192 -19.06 -11.22 -16.40
N SER A 193 -18.96 -9.89 -16.46
CA SER A 193 -19.07 -9.01 -17.65
C SER A 193 -19.13 -7.54 -17.19
N GLY A 194 -18.53 -6.54 -17.85
CA GLY A 194 -18.38 -6.41 -19.30
C GLY A 194 -17.04 -5.87 -19.85
N SER A 195 -16.87 -6.29 -21.11
CA SER A 195 -15.84 -6.07 -22.14
C SER A 195 -15.78 -4.60 -22.62
N SER A 196 -14.84 -4.08 -23.43
CA SER A 196 -14.09 -4.72 -24.52
C SER A 196 -12.87 -3.90 -25.01
N GLY A 197 -11.71 -4.57 -25.01
CA GLY A 197 -10.69 -4.49 -26.04
C GLY A 197 -10.06 -5.87 -26.09
N SER A 198 -10.01 -6.53 -27.27
CA SER A 198 -9.51 -7.91 -27.36
C SER A 198 -8.16 -8.02 -26.65
N CYS A 199 -8.02 -8.97 -25.74
CA CYS A 199 -6.79 -9.14 -24.98
C CYS A 199 -5.91 -10.18 -25.67
N ALA A 200 -4.75 -9.76 -26.21
CA ALA A 200 -3.79 -10.68 -26.83
C ALA A 200 -3.14 -11.60 -25.80
N LYS A 201 -2.87 -11.05 -24.62
CA LYS A 201 -2.10 -11.73 -23.58
C LYS A 201 -2.60 -11.33 -22.21
N THR A 202 -2.97 -12.33 -21.42
CA THR A 202 -3.35 -12.19 -20.02
C THR A 202 -2.20 -12.61 -19.12
N TYR A 203 -2.21 -12.10 -17.89
CA TYR A 203 -1.29 -12.45 -16.83
C TYR A 203 -2.08 -12.70 -15.55
N THR A 204 -1.74 -13.75 -14.82
CA THR A 204 -2.30 -14.02 -13.49
C THR A 204 -1.43 -13.33 -12.46
N VAL A 205 -2.01 -12.41 -11.71
CA VAL A 205 -1.34 -11.70 -10.62
C VAL A 205 -0.85 -12.69 -9.58
N VAL A 206 0.43 -12.61 -9.19
CA VAL A 206 1.00 -13.43 -8.13
C VAL A 206 1.38 -12.58 -6.91
N LYS A 207 1.67 -13.24 -5.79
CA LYS A 207 2.05 -12.58 -4.54
C LYS A 207 3.26 -11.67 -4.75
N GLY A 208 3.14 -10.40 -4.36
CA GLY A 208 4.20 -9.38 -4.48
C GLY A 208 4.17 -8.56 -5.77
N ASP A 209 3.24 -8.85 -6.68
CA ASP A 209 2.98 -8.02 -7.86
C ASP A 209 2.28 -6.70 -7.47
N ASN A 210 2.53 -5.68 -8.29
CA ASN A 210 1.72 -4.49 -8.36
C ASN A 210 1.63 -4.07 -9.84
N CYS A 211 0.74 -3.13 -10.18
CA CYS A 211 0.51 -2.77 -11.57
C CYS A 211 1.75 -2.22 -12.25
N SER A 212 2.62 -1.52 -11.53
CA SER A 212 3.88 -1.02 -12.08
C SER A 212 4.82 -2.18 -12.40
N LYS A 213 4.98 -3.15 -11.50
CA LYS A 213 5.79 -4.36 -11.73
C LYS A 213 5.26 -5.20 -12.89
N ILE A 214 3.94 -5.42 -12.95
CA ILE A 214 3.29 -6.15 -14.04
C ILE A 214 3.45 -5.37 -15.35
N ALA A 215 3.22 -4.06 -15.35
CA ALA A 215 3.35 -3.24 -16.54
C ALA A 215 4.80 -3.27 -17.08
N SER A 216 5.79 -3.07 -16.21
CA SER A 216 7.21 -3.14 -16.57
C SER A 216 7.60 -4.52 -17.12
N LYS A 217 7.11 -5.61 -16.51
CA LYS A 217 7.36 -6.99 -16.98
C LYS A 217 6.90 -7.22 -18.41
N TYR A 218 5.84 -6.55 -18.84
CA TYR A 218 5.29 -6.66 -20.20
C TYR A 218 5.63 -5.48 -21.10
N SER A 219 6.64 -4.67 -20.72
CA SER A 219 7.07 -3.49 -21.48
C SER A 219 5.90 -2.55 -21.82
N THR A 220 4.99 -2.39 -20.87
CA THR A 220 3.82 -1.50 -20.98
C THR A 220 3.84 -0.51 -19.81
N SER A 221 2.95 0.47 -19.81
CA SER A 221 2.84 1.44 -18.71
C SER A 221 1.70 1.07 -17.78
N PHE A 222 1.73 1.54 -16.53
CA PHE A 222 0.59 1.39 -15.61
C PHE A 222 -0.69 1.98 -16.21
N SER A 223 -0.60 3.14 -16.88
CA SER A 223 -1.73 3.74 -17.58
C SER A 223 -2.29 2.83 -18.68
N THR A 224 -1.41 2.21 -19.47
CA THR A 224 -1.80 1.27 -20.52
C THR A 224 -2.39 -0.01 -19.92
N LEU A 225 -1.76 -0.58 -18.89
CA LEU A 225 -2.26 -1.75 -18.18
C LEU A 225 -3.68 -1.49 -17.62
N ARG A 226 -3.92 -0.30 -17.06
CA ARG A 226 -5.24 0.12 -16.58
C ARG A 226 -6.25 0.32 -17.71
N SER A 227 -5.82 0.89 -18.83
CA SER A 227 -6.70 1.05 -20.00
C SER A 227 -7.16 -0.29 -20.60
N LEU A 228 -6.35 -1.34 -20.45
CA LEU A 228 -6.69 -2.70 -20.85
C LEU A 228 -7.52 -3.45 -19.79
N ASN A 229 -7.57 -2.92 -18.57
CA ASN A 229 -8.26 -3.51 -17.43
C ASN A 229 -8.95 -2.40 -16.65
N SER A 230 -10.08 -1.91 -17.16
CA SER A 230 -10.84 -0.81 -16.57
C SER A 230 -11.25 -1.08 -15.11
N ALA A 231 -11.33 -2.34 -14.70
CA ALA A 231 -11.55 -2.73 -13.32
C ALA A 231 -10.40 -2.30 -12.39
N ILE A 232 -9.15 -2.23 -12.88
CA ILE A 232 -8.00 -1.76 -12.10
C ILE A 232 -8.14 -0.26 -11.86
N ASN A 233 -8.10 0.15 -10.61
CA ASN A 233 -8.26 1.55 -10.24
C ASN A 233 -6.97 2.37 -10.46
N SER A 234 -7.08 3.69 -10.30
CA SER A 234 -5.99 4.62 -10.54
C SER A 234 -4.76 4.44 -9.65
N GLY A 235 -4.93 3.79 -8.49
CA GLY A 235 -3.87 3.49 -7.53
C GLY A 235 -3.32 2.06 -7.59
N CYS A 236 -3.88 1.20 -8.46
CA CYS A 236 -3.62 -0.23 -8.47
C CYS A 236 -3.83 -0.94 -7.11
N THR A 237 -4.76 -0.44 -6.29
CA THR A 237 -4.96 -1.01 -4.94
C THR A 237 -5.92 -2.19 -4.94
N ASN A 238 -6.63 -2.42 -6.03
CA ASN A 238 -7.63 -3.49 -6.18
C ASN A 238 -7.14 -4.66 -7.04
N LEU A 239 -5.83 -4.74 -7.28
CA LEU A 239 -5.20 -5.84 -8.00
C LEU A 239 -5.06 -7.05 -7.06
N GLN A 240 -5.80 -8.13 -7.32
CA GLN A 240 -5.86 -9.29 -6.43
C GLN A 240 -4.99 -10.45 -6.92
N ILE A 241 -4.39 -11.20 -6.00
CA ILE A 241 -3.65 -12.42 -6.32
C ILE A 241 -4.61 -13.42 -6.97
N GLY A 242 -4.19 -14.06 -8.06
CA GLY A 242 -5.03 -14.95 -8.86
C GLY A 242 -5.91 -14.22 -9.89
N GLN A 243 -6.03 -12.89 -9.82
CA GLN A 243 -6.76 -12.11 -10.82
C GLN A 243 -6.05 -12.19 -12.18
N LYS A 244 -6.81 -12.45 -13.25
CA LYS A 244 -6.29 -12.35 -14.61
C LYS A 244 -6.43 -10.92 -15.11
N VAL A 245 -5.31 -10.33 -15.50
CA VAL A 245 -5.23 -8.98 -16.07
C VAL A 245 -4.69 -9.03 -17.49
N CYS A 246 -5.29 -8.23 -18.37
CA CYS A 246 -4.85 -8.05 -19.74
C CYS A 246 -3.58 -7.20 -19.83
N VAL A 247 -2.48 -7.79 -20.25
CA VAL A 247 -1.17 -7.11 -20.31
C VAL A 247 -0.80 -6.65 -21.71
N LYS A 248 -1.53 -7.11 -22.75
CA LYS A 248 -1.32 -6.68 -24.14
C LYS A 248 -2.64 -6.73 -24.92
N LYS A 249 -2.96 -5.65 -25.64
CA LYS A 249 -4.11 -5.61 -26.54
C LYS A 249 -3.87 -6.51 -27.76
N GLY A 250 -4.90 -7.22 -28.16
CA GLY A 250 -5.05 -7.94 -29.42
C GLY A 250 -4.92 -6.96 -30.57
N SER A 251 -3.87 -7.14 -31.37
CA SER A 251 -3.89 -6.62 -32.73
C SER A 251 -4.85 -7.50 -33.51
N SER A 252 -6.11 -7.09 -33.57
CA SER A 252 -6.99 -7.55 -34.63
C SER A 252 -6.43 -6.98 -35.93
N SER A 253 -5.65 -7.80 -36.63
CA SER A 253 -5.39 -7.60 -38.05
C SER A 253 -6.71 -7.83 -38.78
N SER A 254 -7.47 -6.76 -38.96
CA SER A 254 -8.33 -6.58 -40.12
C SER A 254 -8.07 -5.17 -40.62
N GLY A 255 -7.51 -5.10 -41.83
CA GLY A 255 -7.22 -3.86 -42.51
C GLY A 255 -8.48 -3.05 -42.83
N SER A 256 -8.21 -1.77 -43.12
CA SER A 256 -9.03 -0.82 -43.89
C SER A 256 -10.33 -0.39 -43.19
N THR A 257 -10.52 0.89 -42.86
CA THR A 257 -10.49 2.00 -43.80
C THR A 257 -10.20 3.31 -43.08
N SER A 258 -9.31 4.10 -43.70
CA SER A 258 -9.05 5.50 -43.41
C SER A 258 -10.34 6.31 -43.23
N SER A 259 -10.39 7.14 -42.19
CA SER A 259 -10.91 8.49 -42.38
C SER A 259 -10.14 9.44 -41.47
N ALA A 260 -9.35 10.28 -42.12
CA ALA A 260 -8.57 11.33 -41.52
C ALA A 260 -9.48 12.42 -40.96
N THR A 261 -9.09 13.02 -39.85
CA THR A 261 -9.19 14.48 -39.74
C THR A 261 -7.84 14.98 -39.30
N SER A 262 -7.01 15.18 -40.32
CA SER A 262 -5.84 16.02 -40.30
C SER A 262 -6.24 17.43 -39.87
N GLY A 263 -5.75 17.91 -38.73
CA GLY A 263 -5.21 19.26 -38.68
C GLY A 263 -3.73 19.11 -38.99
N SER A 264 -3.30 19.46 -40.21
CA SER A 264 -1.88 19.47 -40.54
C SER A 264 -1.18 20.42 -39.58
N CYS A 265 -0.19 19.90 -38.86
CA CYS A 265 0.57 20.74 -37.97
C CYS A 265 1.34 21.81 -38.77
N LYS A 266 1.01 23.09 -38.57
CA LYS A 266 1.66 24.22 -39.23
C LYS A 266 2.99 24.59 -38.57
N SER A 267 3.16 24.29 -37.29
CA SER A 267 4.39 24.63 -36.57
C SER A 267 4.75 23.60 -35.51
N TYR A 268 6.03 23.27 -35.45
CA TYR A 268 6.59 22.32 -34.49
C TYR A 268 7.58 23.01 -33.57
N HIS A 269 7.58 22.61 -32.30
CA HIS A 269 8.61 22.98 -31.33
C HIS A 269 9.45 21.76 -30.95
N THR A 270 10.77 21.92 -30.91
CA THR A 270 11.70 20.88 -30.45
C THR A 270 11.99 21.10 -28.98
N VAL A 271 11.61 20.14 -28.13
CA VAL A 271 11.74 20.28 -26.67
C VAL A 271 13.20 20.34 -26.26
N LYS A 272 13.57 21.35 -25.49
CA LYS A 272 14.85 21.48 -24.81
C LYS A 272 14.75 20.99 -23.36
N ALA A 273 15.89 20.72 -22.75
CA ALA A 273 15.94 20.30 -21.36
C ALA A 273 15.26 21.34 -20.44
N GLY A 274 14.35 20.87 -19.58
CA GLY A 274 13.62 21.71 -18.62
C GLY A 274 12.38 22.45 -19.17
N GLU A 275 11.96 22.16 -20.40
CA GLU A 275 10.72 22.73 -20.97
C GLU A 275 9.47 21.90 -20.63
N THR A 276 8.33 22.59 -20.51
CA THR A 276 7.02 22.00 -20.20
C THR A 276 6.00 22.40 -21.27
N CYS A 277 4.82 21.74 -21.30
CA CYS A 277 3.75 22.07 -22.26
C CYS A 277 3.39 23.55 -22.23
N ASN A 278 3.38 24.14 -21.03
CA ASN A 278 3.07 25.56 -20.87
C ASN A 278 4.07 26.47 -21.57
N LYS A 279 5.35 26.07 -21.63
CA LYS A 279 6.39 26.82 -22.35
C LYS A 279 6.34 26.58 -23.85
N ILE A 280 6.09 25.34 -24.28
CA ILE A 280 6.22 24.99 -25.72
C ILE A 280 4.95 25.24 -26.53
N ARG A 281 3.76 25.25 -25.92
CA ARG A 281 2.47 25.35 -26.66
C ARG A 281 2.21 26.69 -27.36
N GLY A 282 3.10 27.69 -27.21
CA GLY A 282 3.08 28.93 -28.00
C GLY A 282 1.77 29.74 -27.93
N GLY A 283 1.02 29.62 -26.83
CA GLY A 283 -0.29 30.27 -26.65
C GLY A 283 -1.52 29.38 -26.91
N THR A 284 -1.37 28.24 -27.58
CA THR A 284 -2.46 27.25 -27.80
C THR A 284 -2.93 26.65 -26.48
N SER A 285 -4.24 26.43 -26.29
CA SER A 285 -4.77 25.82 -25.06
C SER A 285 -4.17 24.42 -24.82
N LEU A 286 -4.03 24.00 -23.55
CA LEU A 286 -3.48 22.67 -23.24
C LEU A 286 -4.33 21.57 -23.92
N SER A 287 -5.65 21.67 -23.89
CA SER A 287 -6.55 20.72 -24.55
C SER A 287 -6.29 20.62 -26.05
N GLN A 288 -6.11 21.76 -26.73
CA GLN A 288 -5.82 21.76 -28.16
C GLN A 288 -4.41 21.26 -28.48
N PHE A 289 -3.42 21.59 -27.64
CA PHE A 289 -2.07 21.04 -27.76
C PHE A 289 -2.05 19.50 -27.61
N LEU A 290 -2.81 18.95 -26.66
CA LEU A 290 -2.93 17.50 -26.48
C LEU A 290 -3.68 16.83 -27.64
N LYS A 291 -4.68 17.49 -28.24
CA LYS A 291 -5.34 17.00 -29.46
C LYS A 291 -4.38 16.92 -30.64
N LEU A 292 -3.52 17.92 -30.81
CA LEU A 292 -2.49 17.95 -31.85
C LEU A 292 -1.35 16.96 -31.58
N ASN A 293 -1.18 16.55 -30.32
CA ASN A 293 -0.11 15.66 -29.88
C ASN A 293 -0.66 14.58 -28.96
N SER A 294 -1.45 13.65 -29.52
CA SER A 294 -2.11 12.58 -28.78
C SER A 294 -1.16 11.68 -27.97
N SER A 295 0.14 11.71 -28.27
CA SER A 295 1.18 11.02 -27.50
C SER A 295 1.59 11.73 -26.21
N VAL A 296 1.26 13.01 -26.04
CA VAL A 296 1.53 13.78 -24.81
C VAL A 296 0.38 13.55 -23.83
N ASN A 297 0.73 13.29 -22.57
CA ASN A 297 -0.25 13.07 -21.51
C ASN A 297 -0.78 14.41 -20.95
N SER A 298 -1.92 14.36 -20.27
CA SER A 298 -2.57 15.55 -19.70
C SER A 298 -1.74 16.29 -18.65
N GLY A 299 -0.84 15.58 -17.96
CA GLY A 299 0.10 16.16 -16.99
C GLY A 299 1.34 16.77 -17.62
N CYS A 300 1.52 16.67 -18.93
CA CYS A 300 2.71 17.07 -19.66
C CYS A 300 4.05 16.57 -19.07
N THR A 301 4.04 15.36 -18.50
CA THR A 301 5.24 14.78 -17.85
C THR A 301 6.07 13.92 -18.80
N ASN A 302 5.60 13.72 -20.04
CA ASN A 302 6.21 12.80 -21.00
C ASN A 302 6.72 13.50 -22.27
N LEU A 303 7.05 14.79 -22.17
CA LEU A 303 7.80 15.47 -23.23
C LEU A 303 9.20 14.87 -23.32
N GLN A 304 9.62 14.54 -24.53
CA GLN A 304 10.95 13.99 -24.80
C GLN A 304 11.84 15.11 -25.31
N VAL A 305 12.95 15.37 -24.59
CA VAL A 305 13.98 16.30 -25.04
C VAL A 305 14.49 15.88 -26.42
N GLY A 306 14.60 16.84 -27.33
CA GLY A 306 14.98 16.61 -28.73
C GLY A 306 13.84 16.18 -29.66
N LYS A 307 12.63 15.89 -29.14
CA LYS A 307 11.47 15.53 -29.96
C LYS A 307 10.65 16.75 -30.36
N LYS A 308 10.12 16.71 -31.59
CA LYS A 308 9.22 17.73 -32.15
C LYS A 308 7.76 17.46 -31.75
N TYR A 309 7.08 18.49 -31.29
CA TYR A 309 5.65 18.47 -30.98
C TYR A 309 4.94 19.61 -31.72
N CYS A 310 3.72 19.34 -32.15
CA CYS A 310 2.91 20.31 -32.85
C CYS A 310 2.42 21.41 -31.90
N VAL A 311 2.67 22.67 -32.23
CA VAL A 311 2.30 23.80 -31.37
C VAL A 311 1.24 24.70 -32.00
N ALA A 312 1.03 24.58 -33.31
CA ALA A 312 -0.03 25.26 -34.05
C ALA A 312 -0.49 24.43 -35.26
N ALA A 313 -1.78 24.51 -35.57
CA ALA A 313 -2.43 23.87 -36.73
C ALA A 313 -3.10 24.89 -37.64
#